data_AF-A0A3M1F1S2-F1
#
_entry.id   AF-A0A3M1F1S2-F1
#
_cell.length_a   1.000
_cell.length_b   1.000
_cell.length_c   1.000
_cell.angle_alpha   90.00
_cell.angle_beta   90.00
_cell.angle_gamma   90.00
#
_symmetry.space_group_name_H-M   'P 1'
#
loop_
_entity.id
_entity.type
_entity.pdbx_description
1 polymer ?
#
loop_
_entity_poly.entity_id
_entity_poly.type
_entity_poly.pdbx_seq_one_letter_code
_entity_poly.pdbx_strand_id
1 'polypeptide(L)'
;MPRSILVIDTPSVKRYVFGTDALAEIRGASALLDTLNRQRTPEKIEEIPGARKIYANGGSAQFMIEAERDVIERQARALQRLYREETASGATIAYGIGDYPNHVPYPEALRQAFDDLRAQRERLLRVPPLDTFPLVKECESCSLRPVEKRVRLPEGKITWLCAVCARKRRAKHELFGKAGVWKEFEDHAGRRIERIESLQELGEWIAIVYADGNSMGKWVKSLPSPESFSIFSKTVDAAIRTACFETLLEIFGTEGVKADILLLGGDDLIVAIEANHALDFAYEVAKRFSEATRI
;
A
#
# COMPACT_ATOMS: atom_id res chain seq x y z
N MET A 1 0.77 28.54 17.40
CA MET A 1 0.35 27.15 17.68
C MET A 1 1.58 26.27 17.60
N PRO A 2 1.67 25.19 18.39
CA PRO A 2 2.76 24.23 18.26
C PRO A 2 2.72 23.61 16.86
N ARG A 3 3.90 23.40 16.29
CA ARG A 3 4.07 22.75 14.99
C ARG A 3 4.67 21.38 15.21
N SER A 4 4.10 20.38 14.57
CA SER A 4 4.51 18.98 14.72
C SER A 4 4.65 18.30 13.37
N ILE A 5 5.47 17.26 13.33
CA ILE A 5 5.54 16.31 12.22
C ILE A 5 4.78 15.05 12.63
N LEU A 6 3.75 14.71 11.86
CA LEU A 6 3.04 13.46 11.97
C LEU A 6 3.57 12.51 10.90
N VAL A 7 4.08 11.35 11.30
CA VAL A 7 4.37 10.23 10.40
C VAL A 7 3.33 9.13 10.60
N ILE A 8 2.89 8.53 9.51
CA ILE A 8 1.91 7.45 9.49
C ILE A 8 2.50 6.30 8.68
N ASP A 9 2.29 5.08 9.15
CA ASP A 9 2.71 3.86 8.48
C ASP A 9 1.61 2.80 8.60
N THR A 10 1.37 2.05 7.53
CA THR A 10 0.42 0.93 7.52
C THR A 10 1.20 -0.35 7.74
N PRO A 11 1.31 -0.87 8.98
CA PRO A 11 2.05 -2.10 9.22
C PRO A 11 1.43 -3.28 8.46
N SER A 12 2.28 -4.23 8.08
CA SER A 12 1.88 -5.53 7.54
C SER A 12 1.07 -5.48 6.23
N VAL A 13 1.33 -4.50 5.34
CA VAL A 13 0.72 -4.42 3.99
C VAL A 13 0.77 -5.77 3.27
N LYS A 14 1.96 -6.38 3.19
CA LYS A 14 2.17 -7.68 2.51
C LYS A 14 1.29 -8.78 3.12
N ARG A 15 1.20 -8.87 4.46
CA ARG A 15 0.32 -9.83 5.15
C ARG A 15 -1.15 -9.57 4.86
N TYR A 16 -1.57 -8.30 4.81
CA TYR A 16 -2.94 -7.96 4.45
C TYR A 16 -3.24 -8.34 3.01
N VAL A 17 -2.39 -7.97 2.05
CA VAL A 17 -2.62 -8.23 0.62
C VAL A 17 -2.58 -9.72 0.30
N PHE A 18 -1.50 -10.42 0.69
CA PHE A 18 -1.22 -11.82 0.35
C PHE A 18 -1.70 -12.83 1.40
N GLY A 19 -2.49 -12.41 2.39
CA GLY A 19 -3.14 -13.33 3.34
C GLY A 19 -4.28 -14.17 2.72
N THR A 20 -4.26 -14.36 1.40
CA THR A 20 -5.23 -15.06 0.55
C THR A 20 -4.52 -15.37 -0.77
N ASP A 21 -4.90 -16.46 -1.42
CA ASP A 21 -4.39 -16.90 -2.73
C ASP A 21 -5.26 -16.44 -3.91
N ALA A 22 -6.47 -15.95 -3.64
CA ALA A 22 -7.39 -15.51 -4.68
C ALA A 22 -6.95 -14.17 -5.30
N LEU A 23 -6.62 -14.18 -6.59
CA LEU A 23 -6.16 -12.99 -7.33
C LEU A 23 -7.12 -11.79 -7.22
N ALA A 24 -8.44 -12.05 -7.27
CA ALA A 24 -9.45 -11.01 -7.09
C ALA A 24 -9.35 -10.32 -5.72
N GLU A 25 -8.99 -11.06 -4.67
CA GLU A 25 -8.81 -10.51 -3.33
C GLU A 25 -7.49 -9.77 -3.19
N ILE A 26 -6.42 -10.27 -3.80
CA ILE A 26 -5.11 -9.60 -3.84
C ILE A 26 -5.25 -8.23 -4.53
N ARG A 27 -5.82 -8.21 -5.73
CA ARG A 27 -6.10 -6.98 -6.51
C ARG A 27 -6.96 -5.99 -5.71
N GLY A 28 -8.05 -6.49 -5.09
CA GLY A 28 -8.94 -5.66 -4.29
C GLY A 28 -8.30 -5.13 -3.01
N ALA A 29 -7.45 -5.92 -2.35
CA ALA A 29 -6.70 -5.50 -1.17
C ALA A 29 -5.70 -4.39 -1.53
N SER A 30 -4.94 -4.58 -2.60
CA SER A 30 -3.94 -3.61 -3.08
C SER A 30 -4.60 -2.27 -3.44
N ALA A 31 -5.65 -2.29 -4.26
CA ALA A 31 -6.40 -1.08 -4.63
C ALA A 31 -7.06 -0.37 -3.43
N LEU A 32 -7.60 -1.14 -2.47
CA LEU A 32 -8.18 -0.59 -1.25
C LEU A 32 -7.14 0.11 -0.38
N LEU A 33 -5.97 -0.50 -0.17
CA LEU A 33 -4.90 0.13 0.61
C LEU A 33 -4.33 1.36 -0.10
N ASP A 34 -4.19 1.33 -1.42
CA ASP A 34 -3.75 2.49 -2.19
C ASP A 34 -4.73 3.66 -2.06
N THR A 35 -6.03 3.39 -2.17
CA THR A 35 -7.09 4.40 -1.98
C THR A 35 -7.06 4.96 -0.55
N LEU A 36 -6.93 4.08 0.46
CA LEU A 36 -6.85 4.49 1.87
C LEU A 36 -5.65 5.39 2.13
N ASN A 37 -4.48 5.08 1.57
CA ASN A 37 -3.27 5.87 1.78
C ASN A 37 -3.28 7.18 0.98
N ARG A 38 -3.56 7.12 -0.32
CA ARG A 38 -3.35 8.28 -1.20
C ARG A 38 -4.51 9.28 -1.21
N GLN A 39 -5.72 8.83 -0.86
CA GLN A 39 -6.93 9.66 -0.87
C GLN A 39 -7.47 9.88 0.55
N ARG A 40 -7.87 8.79 1.22
CA ARG A 40 -8.59 8.87 2.50
C ARG A 40 -7.74 9.39 3.65
N THR A 41 -6.44 9.08 3.66
CA THR A 41 -5.52 9.54 4.70
C THR A 41 -5.29 11.06 4.61
N PRO A 42 -4.93 11.65 3.44
CA PRO A 42 -4.93 13.09 3.26
C PRO A 42 -6.26 13.74 3.60
N GLU A 43 -7.37 13.27 3.02
CA GLU A 43 -8.73 13.80 3.30
C GLU A 43 -8.98 13.88 4.81
N LYS A 44 -8.62 12.83 5.55
CA LYS A 44 -8.87 12.76 6.98
C LYS A 44 -7.94 13.66 7.78
N ILE A 45 -6.65 13.70 7.48
CA ILE A 45 -5.69 14.51 8.25
C ILE A 45 -5.84 16.01 7.96
N GLU A 46 -6.18 16.36 6.72
CA GLU A 46 -6.40 17.75 6.29
C GLU A 46 -7.71 18.36 6.83
N GLU A 47 -8.55 17.57 7.52
CA GLU A 47 -9.64 18.11 8.36
C GLU A 47 -9.11 18.96 9.53
N ILE A 48 -7.84 18.80 9.92
CA ILE A 48 -7.19 19.66 10.93
C ILE A 48 -6.76 20.97 10.25
N PRO A 49 -7.26 22.14 10.70
CA PRO A 49 -6.78 23.42 10.21
C PRO A 49 -5.26 23.56 10.42
N GLY A 50 -4.53 23.90 9.36
CA GLY A 50 -3.06 24.01 9.41
C GLY A 50 -2.30 22.70 9.17
N ALA A 51 -2.98 21.60 8.81
CA ALA A 51 -2.32 20.41 8.29
C ALA A 51 -1.89 20.61 6.82
N ARG A 52 -0.64 20.30 6.53
CA ARG A 52 -0.03 20.29 5.20
C ARG A 52 0.56 18.91 4.92
N LYS A 53 0.08 18.24 3.88
CA LYS A 53 0.67 16.99 3.38
C LYS A 53 2.07 17.22 2.81
N ILE A 54 3.03 16.43 3.27
CA ILE A 54 4.37 16.35 2.69
C ILE A 54 4.41 15.22 1.65
N TYR A 55 3.95 14.04 2.02
CA TYR A 55 3.74 12.90 1.11
C TYR A 55 2.72 11.90 1.69
N ALA A 56 2.13 11.06 0.83
CA ALA A 56 1.28 9.94 1.23
C ALA A 56 1.24 8.90 0.08
N ASN A 57 2.10 7.88 0.11
CA ASN A 57 2.26 6.83 -0.91
C ASN A 57 2.85 5.54 -0.27
N GLY A 58 2.74 4.38 -0.92
CA GLY A 58 3.49 3.16 -0.52
C GLY A 58 3.28 2.73 0.94
N GLY A 59 2.03 2.73 1.42
CA GLY A 59 1.69 2.43 2.82
C GLY A 59 2.12 3.46 3.89
N SER A 60 2.82 4.53 3.54
CA SER A 60 3.31 5.55 4.48
C SER A 60 2.90 6.97 4.11
N ALA A 61 2.85 7.86 5.09
CA ALA A 61 2.53 9.27 4.90
C ALA A 61 3.21 10.17 5.93
N GLN A 62 3.42 11.44 5.57
CA GLN A 62 3.88 12.45 6.49
C GLN A 62 3.15 13.78 6.28
N PHE A 63 2.80 14.40 7.40
CA PHE A 63 2.12 15.67 7.47
C PHE A 63 2.86 16.60 8.42
N MET A 64 2.76 17.88 8.13
CA MET A 64 3.16 18.95 9.01
C MET A 64 1.90 19.63 9.52
N ILE A 65 1.76 19.75 10.83
CA ILE A 65 0.49 20.15 11.44
C ILE A 65 0.74 21.25 12.48
N GLU A 66 -0.05 22.31 12.40
CA GLU A 66 -0.07 23.40 13.38
C GLU A 66 -1.29 23.27 14.29
N ALA A 67 -1.21 22.36 15.26
CA ALA A 67 -2.29 22.09 16.19
C ALA A 67 -1.75 21.49 17.50
N GLU A 68 -2.54 21.59 18.57
CA GLU A 68 -2.23 20.92 19.83
C GLU A 68 -2.12 19.40 19.64
N ARG A 69 -1.17 18.77 20.34
CA ARG A 69 -0.88 17.33 20.21
C ARG A 69 -2.13 16.46 20.39
N ASP A 70 -3.00 16.80 21.33
CA ASP A 70 -4.25 16.07 21.57
C ASP A 70 -5.20 16.09 20.37
N VAL A 71 -5.21 17.16 19.57
CA VAL A 71 -6.00 17.25 18.33
C VAL A 71 -5.43 16.27 17.30
N ILE A 72 -4.12 16.27 17.13
CA ILE A 72 -3.41 15.39 16.19
C ILE A 72 -3.66 13.92 16.57
N GLU A 73 -3.52 13.58 17.85
CA GLU A 73 -3.76 12.21 18.33
C GLU A 73 -5.21 11.77 18.16
N ARG A 74 -6.20 12.64 18.44
CA ARG A 74 -7.60 12.30 18.21
C ARG A 74 -7.87 12.00 16.74
N GLN A 75 -7.30 12.79 15.83
CA GLN A 75 -7.46 12.58 14.40
C GLN A 75 -6.76 11.31 13.91
N ALA A 76 -5.55 11.04 14.40
CA ALA A 76 -4.81 9.82 14.07
C ALA A 76 -5.55 8.56 14.56
N ARG A 77 -6.16 8.59 15.76
CA ARG A 77 -7.04 7.51 16.25
C ARG A 77 -8.33 7.40 15.43
N ALA A 78 -8.88 8.50 14.93
CA ALA A 78 -10.02 8.47 14.02
C ALA A 78 -9.64 7.81 12.68
N LEU A 79 -8.45 8.11 12.15
CA LEU A 79 -7.91 7.45 10.96
C LEU A 79 -7.66 5.95 11.20
N GLN A 80 -7.18 5.55 12.38
CA GLN A 80 -7.10 4.14 12.75
C GLN A 80 -8.45 3.42 12.71
N ARG A 81 -9.50 4.05 13.22
CA ARG A 81 -10.87 3.50 13.16
C ARG A 81 -11.32 3.37 11.70
N LEU A 82 -11.11 4.40 10.89
CA LEU A 82 -11.42 4.36 9.46
C LEU A 82 -10.75 3.18 8.74
N TYR A 83 -9.44 2.97 8.96
CA TYR A 83 -8.74 1.81 8.37
C TYR A 83 -9.32 0.48 8.85
N ARG A 84 -9.67 0.35 10.13
CA ARG A 84 -10.26 -0.89 10.66
C ARG A 84 -11.66 -1.12 10.09
N GLU A 85 -12.47 -0.09 9.94
CA GLU A 85 -13.80 -0.19 9.35
C GLU A 85 -13.70 -0.56 7.86
N GLU A 86 -12.90 0.16 7.10
CA GLU A 86 -12.75 -0.02 5.65
C GLU A 86 -12.08 -1.34 5.27
N THR A 87 -11.25 -1.92 6.15
CA THR A 87 -10.58 -3.20 5.91
C THR A 87 -11.17 -4.37 6.69
N ALA A 88 -12.31 -4.18 7.36
CA ALA A 88 -12.92 -5.16 8.27
C ALA A 88 -11.92 -5.72 9.31
N SER A 89 -11.11 -4.82 9.88
CA SER A 89 -10.04 -5.11 10.84
C SER A 89 -8.96 -6.06 10.28
N GLY A 90 -8.74 -6.00 8.97
CA GLY A 90 -7.63 -6.68 8.31
C GLY A 90 -6.33 -5.87 8.34
N ALA A 91 -6.43 -4.54 8.31
CA ALA A 91 -5.30 -3.63 8.43
C ALA A 91 -5.62 -2.45 9.38
N THR A 92 -4.57 -1.78 9.85
CA THR A 92 -4.66 -0.57 10.66
C THR A 92 -3.40 0.25 10.43
N ILE A 93 -3.36 1.48 10.92
CA ILE A 93 -2.15 2.33 10.85
C ILE A 93 -1.46 2.41 12.21
N ALA A 94 -0.16 2.60 12.17
CA ALA A 94 0.65 3.19 13.23
C ALA A 94 0.91 4.66 12.91
N TYR A 95 1.06 5.50 13.92
CA TYR A 95 1.46 6.89 13.76
C TYR A 95 2.54 7.27 14.78
N GLY A 96 3.23 8.37 14.53
CA GLY A 96 4.18 8.95 15.48
C GLY A 96 4.24 10.45 15.32
N ILE A 97 4.44 11.16 16.43
CA ILE A 97 4.41 12.63 16.47
C ILE A 97 5.76 13.14 16.98
N GLY A 98 6.38 14.02 16.19
CA GLY A 98 7.58 14.76 16.57
C GLY A 98 7.30 16.25 16.70
N ASP A 99 7.88 16.89 17.70
CA ASP A 99 7.75 18.33 17.93
C ASP A 99 8.69 19.09 16.98
N TYR A 100 8.14 20.06 16.23
CA TYR A 100 8.87 20.80 15.20
C TYR A 100 8.73 22.33 15.34
N PRO A 101 9.18 22.92 16.46
CA PRO A 101 9.27 24.37 16.60
C PRO A 101 10.40 24.95 15.72
N ASN A 102 10.37 26.26 15.44
CA ASN A 102 11.29 26.94 14.51
C ASN A 102 12.79 26.76 14.77
N HIS A 103 13.19 26.35 15.98
CA HIS A 103 14.59 26.17 16.38
C HIS A 103 15.07 24.70 16.32
N VAL A 104 14.17 23.74 16.09
CA VAL A 104 14.52 22.32 16.00
C VAL A 104 14.79 21.96 14.55
N PRO A 105 15.95 21.35 14.22
CA PRO A 105 16.21 20.85 12.88
C PRO A 105 15.19 19.79 12.46
N TYR A 106 14.76 19.82 11.20
CA TYR A 106 13.81 18.84 10.66
C TYR A 106 14.20 17.37 10.89
N PRO A 107 15.48 16.95 10.71
CA PRO A 107 15.88 15.57 11.00
C PRO A 107 15.65 15.13 12.45
N GLU A 108 15.76 16.06 13.40
CA GLU A 108 15.58 15.77 14.83
C GLU A 108 14.10 15.53 15.14
N ALA A 109 13.22 16.43 14.68
CA ALA A 109 11.77 16.26 14.81
C ALA A 109 11.28 14.98 14.10
N LEU A 110 11.85 14.69 12.94
CA LEU A 110 11.54 13.47 12.19
C LEU A 110 11.99 12.21 12.92
N ARG A 111 13.17 12.23 13.55
CA ARG A 111 13.65 11.13 14.39
C ARG A 111 12.70 10.86 15.56
N GLN A 112 12.28 11.91 16.27
CA GLN A 112 11.30 11.79 17.35
C GLN A 112 9.99 11.16 16.86
N ALA A 113 9.48 11.60 15.71
CA ALA A 113 8.27 11.05 15.12
C ALA A 113 8.42 9.56 14.77
N PHE A 114 9.56 9.14 14.20
CA PHE A 114 9.83 7.73 13.90
C PHE A 114 10.03 6.85 15.14
N ASP A 115 10.62 7.39 16.20
CA ASP A 115 10.79 6.67 17.46
C ASP A 115 9.42 6.41 18.13
N ASP A 116 8.53 7.41 18.13
CA ASP A 116 7.15 7.27 18.60
C ASP A 116 6.35 6.27 17.73
N LEU A 117 6.50 6.35 16.40
CA LEU A 117 5.90 5.41 15.46
C LEU A 117 6.31 3.97 15.76
N ARG A 118 7.59 3.73 16.05
CA ARG A 118 8.12 2.41 16.37
C ARG A 118 7.49 1.87 17.65
N ALA A 119 7.44 2.68 18.70
CA ALA A 119 6.80 2.32 19.96
C ALA A 119 5.31 1.98 19.77
N GLN A 120 4.62 2.71 18.90
CA GLN A 120 3.23 2.41 18.60
C GLN A 120 3.06 1.10 17.82
N ARG A 121 3.93 0.81 16.84
CA ARG A 121 3.91 -0.47 16.10
C ARG A 121 4.04 -1.65 17.04
N GLU A 122 4.94 -1.59 18.02
CA GLU A 122 5.11 -2.65 19.03
C GLU A 122 3.86 -2.87 19.88
N ARG A 123 3.14 -1.79 20.22
CA ARG A 123 1.86 -1.90 20.95
C ARG A 123 0.77 -2.55 20.12
N LEU A 124 0.71 -2.26 18.81
CA LEU A 124 -0.29 -2.82 17.89
C LEU A 124 -0.10 -4.32 17.62
N LEU A 125 1.13 -4.85 17.76
CA LEU A 125 1.41 -6.28 17.62
C LEU A 125 0.82 -7.14 18.75
N ARG A 126 0.29 -6.52 19.82
CA ARG A 126 -0.47 -7.21 20.86
C ARG A 126 -1.87 -7.54 20.34
N VAL A 127 -1.96 -8.63 19.57
CA VAL A 127 -3.22 -9.19 19.10
C VAL A 127 -3.94 -9.82 20.29
N PRO A 128 -5.14 -9.37 20.69
CA PRO A 128 -5.96 -10.15 21.60
C PRO A 128 -6.26 -11.50 20.92
N PRO A 129 -6.21 -12.63 21.64
CA PRO A 129 -6.53 -13.91 21.06
C PRO A 129 -7.91 -13.83 20.40
N LEU A 130 -8.02 -14.33 19.17
CA LEU A 130 -9.32 -14.61 18.59
C LEU A 130 -9.91 -15.74 19.41
N ASP A 131 -11.00 -15.48 20.13
CA ASP A 131 -11.80 -16.53 20.76
C ASP A 131 -12.44 -17.34 19.63
N THR A 132 -11.73 -18.35 19.16
CA THR A 132 -12.25 -19.32 18.20
C THR A 132 -13.04 -20.36 18.97
N PHE A 133 -14.35 -20.42 18.72
CA PHE A 133 -15.16 -21.53 19.20
C PHE A 133 -14.72 -22.84 18.52
N PRO A 134 -14.75 -24.00 19.21
CA PRO A 134 -14.33 -25.28 18.65
C PRO A 134 -15.09 -25.72 17.38
N LEU A 135 -16.28 -25.17 17.15
CA LEU A 135 -17.16 -25.49 16.03
C LEU A 135 -17.40 -24.26 15.15
N VAL A 136 -16.34 -23.76 14.50
CA VAL A 136 -16.45 -22.64 13.57
C VAL A 136 -15.97 -23.03 12.18
N LYS A 137 -16.71 -22.61 11.15
CA LYS A 137 -16.26 -22.77 9.76
C LYS A 137 -15.21 -21.69 9.47
N GLU A 138 -14.05 -22.13 9.00
CA GLU A 138 -12.99 -21.24 8.54
C GLU A 138 -13.31 -20.64 7.17
N CYS A 139 -12.81 -19.42 6.94
CA CYS A 139 -12.88 -18.74 5.66
C CYS A 139 -12.26 -19.58 4.56
N GLU A 140 -12.99 -19.82 3.48
CA GLU A 140 -12.54 -20.65 2.36
C GLU A 140 -11.43 -20.03 1.51
N SER A 141 -11.08 -18.76 1.74
CA SER A 141 -10.03 -18.07 0.98
C SER A 141 -8.76 -17.77 1.77
N CYS A 142 -8.86 -17.55 3.08
CA CYS A 142 -7.66 -17.28 3.90
C CYS A 142 -7.36 -18.37 4.91
N SER A 143 -8.31 -19.24 5.23
CA SER A 143 -8.19 -20.29 6.26
C SER A 143 -7.69 -19.79 7.63
N LEU A 144 -7.90 -18.51 7.94
CA LEU A 144 -7.39 -17.86 9.16
C LEU A 144 -8.49 -17.33 10.09
N ARG A 145 -9.64 -16.96 9.53
CA ARG A 145 -10.70 -16.25 10.24
C ARG A 145 -12.03 -16.99 10.09
N PRO A 146 -12.94 -16.88 11.08
CA PRO A 146 -14.27 -17.47 10.97
C PRO A 146 -15.05 -16.86 9.79
N VAL A 147 -15.92 -17.67 9.20
CA VAL A 147 -16.86 -17.22 8.17
C VAL A 147 -17.85 -16.22 8.75
N GLU A 148 -18.09 -15.13 8.03
CA GLU A 148 -19.09 -14.12 8.38
C GLU A 148 -20.03 -13.78 7.21
N LYS A 149 -19.62 -14.08 5.97
CA LYS A 149 -20.33 -13.71 4.74
C LYS A 149 -20.44 -14.92 3.81
N ARG A 150 -21.64 -15.07 3.24
CA ARG A 150 -21.89 -15.95 2.09
C ARG A 150 -21.83 -15.11 0.81
N VAL A 151 -20.91 -15.42 -0.09
CA VAL A 151 -20.68 -14.68 -1.34
C VAL A 151 -20.97 -15.60 -2.53
N ARG A 152 -21.71 -15.09 -3.52
CA ARG A 152 -21.97 -15.81 -4.77
C ARG A 152 -20.96 -15.37 -5.83
N LEU A 153 -20.26 -16.33 -6.42
CA LEU A 153 -19.35 -16.12 -7.54
C LEU A 153 -20.14 -15.90 -8.83
N PRO A 154 -19.53 -15.26 -9.86
CA PRO A 154 -20.15 -15.09 -11.19
C PRO A 154 -20.62 -16.41 -11.80
N GLU A 155 -19.89 -17.49 -11.55
CA GLU A 155 -20.19 -18.87 -11.98
C GLU A 155 -21.36 -19.52 -11.24
N GLY A 156 -22.04 -18.78 -10.35
CA GLY A 156 -23.15 -19.27 -9.54
C GLY A 156 -22.72 -20.04 -8.28
N LYS A 157 -21.44 -20.44 -8.17
CA LYS A 157 -20.85 -21.10 -6.99
C LYS A 157 -20.93 -20.22 -5.75
N ILE A 158 -21.26 -20.82 -4.61
CA ILE A 158 -21.29 -20.13 -3.32
C ILE A 158 -19.96 -20.36 -2.62
N THR A 159 -19.41 -19.31 -2.02
CA THR A 159 -18.25 -19.39 -1.13
C THR A 159 -18.53 -18.68 0.20
N TRP A 160 -17.81 -19.11 1.22
CA TRP A 160 -17.96 -18.65 2.59
C TRP A 160 -16.70 -17.94 3.04
N LEU A 161 -16.81 -16.63 3.27
CA LEU A 161 -15.68 -15.75 3.52
C LEU A 161 -15.78 -15.08 4.89
N CYS A 162 -14.63 -14.80 5.51
CA CYS A 162 -14.55 -13.84 6.61
C CYS A 162 -14.84 -12.41 6.11
N ALA A 163 -15.10 -11.48 7.02
CA ALA A 163 -15.38 -10.09 6.64
C ALA A 163 -14.23 -9.44 5.84
N VAL A 164 -12.97 -9.78 6.15
CA VAL A 164 -11.79 -9.24 5.44
C VAL A 164 -11.75 -9.69 3.97
N CYS A 165 -11.81 -11.00 3.70
CA CYS A 165 -11.81 -11.53 2.32
C CYS A 165 -13.02 -11.03 1.52
N ALA A 166 -14.20 -10.98 2.15
CA ALA A 166 -15.39 -10.43 1.51
C ALA A 166 -15.21 -8.94 1.16
N ARG A 167 -14.59 -8.14 2.04
CA ARG A 167 -14.29 -6.72 1.79
C ARG A 167 -13.29 -6.55 0.65
N LYS A 168 -12.23 -7.36 0.59
CA LYS A 168 -11.27 -7.36 -0.52
C LYS A 168 -11.94 -7.62 -1.86
N ARG A 169 -12.80 -8.65 -1.95
CA ARG A 169 -13.56 -8.93 -3.19
C ARG A 169 -14.47 -7.77 -3.58
N ARG A 170 -15.20 -7.21 -2.62
CA ARG A 170 -16.05 -6.04 -2.86
C ARG A 170 -15.22 -4.86 -3.40
N ALA A 171 -14.07 -4.58 -2.79
CA ALA A 171 -13.17 -3.52 -3.23
C ALA A 171 -12.69 -3.74 -4.67
N LYS A 172 -12.40 -4.98 -5.08
CA LYS A 172 -12.10 -5.28 -6.49
C LYS A 172 -13.24 -4.82 -7.40
N HIS A 173 -14.50 -5.10 -7.08
CA HIS A 173 -15.61 -4.66 -7.93
C HIS A 173 -15.85 -3.15 -7.91
N GLU A 174 -15.68 -2.50 -6.75
CA GLU A 174 -15.89 -1.06 -6.58
C GLU A 174 -14.83 -0.22 -7.31
N LEU A 175 -13.57 -0.67 -7.27
CA LEU A 175 -12.39 0.08 -7.71
C LEU A 175 -11.84 -0.35 -9.08
N PHE A 176 -12.24 -1.52 -9.60
CA PHE A 176 -11.76 -2.02 -10.90
C PHE A 176 -12.03 -1.02 -12.03
N GLY A 177 -10.97 -0.67 -12.76
CA GLY A 177 -11.00 0.31 -13.86
C GLY A 177 -11.19 1.77 -13.44
N LYS A 178 -11.36 2.05 -12.13
CA LYS A 178 -11.56 3.41 -11.60
C LYS A 178 -10.35 3.92 -10.82
N ALA A 179 -9.65 3.03 -10.13
CA ALA A 179 -8.52 3.37 -9.29
C ALA A 179 -7.51 2.21 -9.21
N GLY A 180 -6.32 2.54 -8.72
CA GLY A 180 -5.22 1.59 -8.51
C GLY A 180 -4.26 1.49 -9.69
N VAL A 181 -3.22 0.67 -9.49
CA VAL A 181 -2.04 0.60 -10.35
C VAL A 181 -2.33 0.35 -11.83
N TRP A 182 -3.32 -0.48 -12.14
CA TRP A 182 -3.66 -0.80 -13.52
C TRP A 182 -4.30 0.36 -14.27
N LYS A 183 -5.08 1.20 -13.56
CA LYS A 183 -5.63 2.41 -14.16
C LYS A 183 -4.52 3.40 -14.48
N GLU A 184 -3.55 3.54 -13.57
CA GLU A 184 -2.37 4.37 -13.79
C GLU A 184 -1.50 3.83 -14.94
N PHE A 185 -1.43 2.51 -15.11
CA PHE A 185 -0.72 1.90 -16.22
C PHE A 185 -1.39 2.20 -17.57
N GLU A 186 -2.72 2.08 -17.65
CA GLU A 186 -3.49 2.47 -18.84
C GLU A 186 -3.34 3.96 -19.17
N ASP A 187 -3.38 4.82 -18.15
CA ASP A 187 -3.21 6.27 -18.30
C ASP A 187 -1.78 6.60 -18.79
N HIS A 188 -0.76 5.89 -18.30
CA HIS A 188 0.62 6.01 -18.76
C HIS A 188 0.80 5.53 -20.20
N ALA A 189 0.18 4.41 -20.58
CA ALA A 189 0.25 3.86 -21.93
C ALA A 189 -0.58 4.65 -22.96
N GLY A 190 -1.48 5.54 -22.50
CA GLY A 190 -2.41 6.30 -23.33
C GLY A 190 -3.47 5.44 -24.02
N ARG A 191 -3.62 4.17 -23.61
CA ARG A 191 -4.60 3.22 -24.16
C ARG A 191 -4.94 2.13 -23.16
N ARG A 192 -6.03 1.41 -23.41
CA ARG A 192 -6.44 0.27 -22.60
C ARG A 192 -5.42 -0.86 -22.69
N ILE A 193 -5.11 -1.49 -21.56
CA ILE A 193 -4.23 -2.65 -21.49
C ILE A 193 -5.08 -3.90 -21.30
N GLU A 194 -4.88 -4.89 -22.16
CA GLU A 194 -5.46 -6.20 -21.97
C GLU A 194 -4.64 -6.98 -20.95
N ARG A 195 -5.23 -7.22 -19.78
CA ARG A 195 -4.60 -7.89 -18.65
C ARG A 195 -5.24 -9.26 -18.42
N ILE A 196 -4.47 -10.18 -17.83
CA ILE A 196 -4.97 -11.50 -17.46
C ILE A 196 -6.19 -11.44 -16.53
N GLU A 197 -7.13 -12.35 -16.67
CA GLU A 197 -8.23 -12.51 -15.72
C GLU A 197 -7.80 -13.34 -14.51
N SER A 198 -6.99 -14.35 -14.76
CA SER A 198 -6.57 -15.40 -13.85
C SER A 198 -5.06 -15.68 -13.95
N LEU A 199 -4.45 -16.20 -12.89
CA LEU A 199 -3.03 -16.53 -12.89
C LEU A 199 -2.69 -17.69 -13.85
N GLN A 200 -3.67 -18.52 -14.21
CA GLN A 200 -3.51 -19.63 -15.15
C GLN A 200 -3.14 -19.17 -16.57
N GLU A 201 -3.47 -17.93 -16.93
CA GLU A 201 -3.13 -17.35 -18.24
C GLU A 201 -1.65 -17.00 -18.38
N LEU A 202 -0.88 -17.03 -17.28
CA LEU A 202 0.57 -16.81 -17.29
C LEU A 202 1.38 -18.01 -17.80
N GLY A 203 0.73 -19.16 -18.03
CA GLY A 203 1.35 -20.39 -18.51
C GLY A 203 1.61 -21.41 -17.39
N GLU A 204 2.32 -22.49 -17.74
CA GLU A 204 2.62 -23.60 -16.81
C GLU A 204 3.52 -23.14 -15.64
N TRP A 205 4.46 -22.23 -15.92
CA TRP A 205 5.40 -21.70 -14.95
C TRP A 205 5.14 -20.21 -14.73
N ILE A 206 4.84 -19.86 -13.48
CA ILE A 206 4.62 -18.48 -13.05
C ILE A 206 5.85 -18.05 -12.26
N ALA A 207 6.40 -16.90 -12.63
CA ALA A 207 7.42 -16.25 -11.83
C ALA A 207 6.80 -15.12 -11.00
N ILE A 208 7.27 -14.99 -9.76
CA ILE A 208 6.99 -13.84 -8.90
C ILE A 208 8.27 -13.02 -8.78
N VAL A 209 8.25 -11.80 -9.30
CA VAL A 209 9.35 -10.85 -9.17
C VAL A 209 9.02 -9.93 -8.00
N TYR A 210 9.88 -9.95 -6.98
CA TYR A 210 9.82 -9.07 -5.82
C TYR A 210 11.05 -8.17 -5.80
N ALA A 211 10.84 -6.86 -5.63
CA ALA A 211 11.91 -5.89 -5.40
C ALA A 211 11.54 -4.93 -4.27
N ASP A 212 12.58 -4.46 -3.57
CA ASP A 212 12.53 -3.60 -2.38
C ASP A 212 13.69 -2.60 -2.44
N GLY A 213 13.46 -1.34 -2.06
CA GLY A 213 14.45 -0.29 -2.16
C GLY A 213 15.57 -0.42 -1.13
N ASN A 214 16.81 -0.35 -1.59
CA ASN A 214 17.96 -0.45 -0.70
C ASN A 214 18.06 0.76 0.25
N SER A 215 18.03 0.50 1.56
CA SER A 215 18.33 1.48 2.61
C SER A 215 17.47 2.77 2.60
N MET A 216 16.26 2.73 2.05
CA MET A 216 15.39 3.91 1.93
C MET A 216 15.16 4.62 3.27
N GLY A 217 14.97 3.87 4.36
CA GLY A 217 14.80 4.43 5.71
C GLY A 217 15.99 5.22 6.25
N LYS A 218 17.22 4.97 5.76
CA LYS A 218 18.40 5.77 6.14
C LYS A 218 18.42 7.11 5.41
N TRP A 219 18.16 7.10 4.11
CA TRP A 219 18.10 8.29 3.27
C TRP A 219 17.03 9.26 3.79
N VAL A 220 15.82 8.75 4.00
CA VAL A 220 14.65 9.45 4.54
C VAL A 220 14.97 10.22 5.84
N LYS A 221 15.76 9.64 6.74
CA LYS A 221 16.12 10.27 8.03
C LYS A 221 17.21 11.34 7.91
N SER A 222 17.95 11.35 6.82
CA SER A 222 19.08 12.27 6.58
C SER A 222 18.68 13.53 5.80
N LEU A 223 17.46 13.58 5.27
CA LEU A 223 17.01 14.70 4.45
C LEU A 223 16.83 15.98 5.28
N PRO A 224 17.29 17.14 4.79
CA PRO A 224 17.40 18.36 5.60
C PRO A 224 16.08 19.11 5.77
N SER A 225 15.08 18.87 4.92
CA SER A 225 13.83 19.64 4.91
C SER A 225 12.61 18.81 4.47
N PRO A 226 11.39 19.25 4.84
CA PRO A 226 10.14 18.69 4.33
C PRO A 226 10.05 18.67 2.80
N GLU A 227 10.55 19.72 2.15
CA GLU A 227 10.54 19.87 0.70
C GLU A 227 11.45 18.82 0.03
N SER A 228 12.67 18.64 0.55
CA SER A 228 13.59 17.60 0.09
C SER A 228 13.00 16.19 0.28
N PHE A 229 12.31 15.97 1.40
CA PHE A 229 11.58 14.73 1.66
C PHE A 229 10.49 14.50 0.59
N SER A 230 9.63 15.49 0.36
CA SER A 230 8.54 15.38 -0.60
C SER A 230 9.05 15.07 -2.00
N ILE A 231 10.12 15.75 -2.44
CA ILE A 231 10.76 15.51 -3.74
C ILE A 231 11.30 14.09 -3.80
N PHE A 232 12.10 13.67 -2.82
CA PHE A 232 12.68 12.32 -2.78
C PHE A 232 11.61 11.22 -2.88
N SER A 233 10.58 11.27 -2.03
CA SER A 233 9.52 10.26 -2.03
C SER A 233 8.71 10.24 -3.32
N LYS A 234 8.46 11.40 -3.94
CA LYS A 234 7.79 11.47 -5.25
C LYS A 234 8.67 10.91 -6.36
N THR A 235 9.96 11.22 -6.36
CA THR A 235 10.91 10.70 -7.35
C THR A 235 11.02 9.18 -7.26
N VAL A 236 11.16 8.62 -6.06
CA VAL A 236 11.25 7.16 -5.86
C VAL A 236 9.98 6.44 -6.33
N ASP A 237 8.80 6.92 -5.90
CA ASP A 237 7.52 6.32 -6.29
C ASP A 237 7.27 6.44 -7.81
N ALA A 238 7.60 7.58 -8.41
CA ALA A 238 7.50 7.77 -9.86
C ALA A 238 8.49 6.87 -10.62
N ALA A 239 9.74 6.77 -10.14
CA ALA A 239 10.77 5.98 -10.79
C ALA A 239 10.40 4.48 -10.85
N ILE A 240 9.93 3.89 -9.74
CA ILE A 240 9.56 2.47 -9.73
C ILE A 240 8.31 2.20 -10.59
N ARG A 241 7.36 3.15 -10.60
CA ARG A 241 6.14 3.04 -11.43
C ARG A 241 6.46 3.10 -12.91
N THR A 242 7.19 4.12 -13.34
CA THR A 242 7.62 4.28 -14.72
C THR A 242 8.48 3.10 -15.16
N ALA A 243 9.44 2.66 -14.32
CA ALA A 243 10.26 1.50 -14.63
C ALA A 243 9.43 0.22 -14.84
N CYS A 244 8.43 -0.03 -13.98
CA CYS A 244 7.52 -1.16 -14.13
C CYS A 244 6.69 -1.06 -15.41
N PHE A 245 6.05 0.09 -15.66
CA PHE A 245 5.14 0.28 -16.80
C PHE A 245 5.86 0.20 -18.14
N GLU A 246 6.99 0.91 -18.29
CA GLU A 246 7.78 0.89 -19.52
C GLU A 246 8.33 -0.50 -19.82
N THR A 247 8.78 -1.24 -18.80
CA THR A 247 9.29 -2.60 -18.99
C THR A 247 8.19 -3.57 -19.42
N LEU A 248 6.99 -3.46 -18.85
CA LEU A 248 5.85 -4.28 -19.30
C LEU A 248 5.42 -3.94 -20.73
N LEU A 249 5.44 -2.66 -21.11
CA LEU A 249 5.13 -2.23 -22.48
C LEU A 249 6.19 -2.70 -23.48
N GLU A 250 7.45 -2.72 -23.10
CA GLU A 250 8.54 -3.20 -23.95
C GLU A 250 8.46 -4.71 -24.17
N ILE A 251 8.14 -5.49 -23.14
CA ILE A 251 8.06 -6.95 -23.23
C ILE A 251 6.79 -7.42 -23.96
N PHE A 252 5.63 -6.85 -23.61
CA PHE A 252 4.33 -7.37 -24.06
C PHE A 252 3.56 -6.42 -24.98
N GLY A 253 3.94 -5.14 -25.08
CA GLY A 253 3.11 -4.13 -25.70
C GLY A 253 1.85 -3.87 -24.87
N THR A 254 0.69 -3.77 -25.54
CA THR A 254 -0.59 -3.40 -24.90
C THR A 254 -1.68 -4.46 -24.99
N GLU A 255 -1.46 -5.49 -25.80
CA GLU A 255 -2.39 -6.59 -26.04
C GLU A 255 -1.81 -7.88 -25.44
N GLY A 256 -2.63 -8.67 -24.75
CA GLY A 256 -2.18 -9.92 -24.14
C GLY A 256 -1.04 -9.78 -23.13
N VAL A 257 -1.05 -8.76 -22.26
CA VAL A 257 -0.02 -8.59 -21.23
C VAL A 257 -0.09 -9.73 -20.22
N LYS A 258 0.84 -10.68 -20.34
CA LYS A 258 0.99 -11.84 -19.44
C LYS A 258 1.75 -11.47 -18.17
N ALA A 259 1.21 -10.48 -17.45
CA ALA A 259 1.70 -10.07 -16.14
C ALA A 259 0.56 -9.53 -15.27
N ASP A 260 0.77 -9.56 -13.95
CA ASP A 260 -0.06 -8.87 -12.98
C ASP A 260 0.74 -8.14 -11.92
N ILE A 261 0.49 -6.83 -11.83
CA ILE A 261 1.08 -5.97 -10.82
C ILE A 261 0.28 -6.14 -9.52
N LEU A 262 0.80 -6.95 -8.61
CA LEU A 262 0.12 -7.29 -7.36
C LEU A 262 0.33 -6.21 -6.29
N LEU A 263 1.52 -5.61 -6.26
CA LEU A 263 1.88 -4.51 -5.37
C LEU A 263 2.86 -3.57 -6.08
N LEU A 264 2.58 -2.27 -6.04
CA LEU A 264 3.46 -1.24 -6.57
C LEU A 264 3.24 0.06 -5.79
N GLY A 265 4.28 0.57 -5.15
CA GLY A 265 4.24 1.87 -4.51
C GLY A 265 5.34 2.08 -3.49
N GLY A 266 5.77 3.34 -3.34
CA GLY A 266 6.99 3.64 -2.59
C GLY A 266 8.18 3.01 -3.33
N ASP A 267 8.81 2.04 -2.70
CA ASP A 267 9.94 1.28 -3.21
C ASP A 267 9.67 -0.23 -3.31
N ASP A 268 8.44 -0.66 -3.02
CA ASP A 268 7.99 -2.05 -3.09
C ASP A 268 7.41 -2.37 -4.48
N LEU A 269 7.83 -3.50 -5.06
CA LEU A 269 7.32 -4.06 -6.31
C LEU A 269 7.07 -5.56 -6.15
N ILE A 270 5.86 -6.02 -6.49
CA ILE A 270 5.54 -7.44 -6.65
C ILE A 270 4.74 -7.63 -7.93
N VAL A 271 5.32 -8.39 -8.87
CA VAL A 271 4.70 -8.71 -10.16
C VAL A 271 4.67 -10.22 -10.35
N ALA A 272 3.52 -10.76 -10.72
CA ALA A 272 3.41 -12.10 -11.28
C ALA A 272 3.56 -12.01 -12.80
N ILE A 273 4.42 -12.83 -13.42
CA ILE A 273 4.72 -12.75 -14.86
C ILE A 273 4.94 -14.15 -15.43
N GLU A 274 4.71 -14.32 -16.73
CA GLU A 274 5.13 -15.51 -17.48
C GLU A 274 6.64 -15.76 -17.27
N ALA A 275 7.01 -16.96 -16.84
CA ALA A 275 8.36 -17.25 -16.32
C ALA A 275 9.50 -16.91 -17.31
N ASN A 276 9.26 -17.04 -18.62
CA ASN A 276 10.25 -16.77 -19.65
C ASN A 276 10.72 -15.30 -19.69
N HIS A 277 9.90 -14.37 -19.18
CA HIS A 277 10.20 -12.94 -19.19
C HIS A 277 10.67 -12.40 -17.83
N ALA A 278 10.74 -13.25 -16.80
CA ALA A 278 10.97 -12.81 -15.42
C ALA A 278 12.35 -12.18 -15.21
N LEU A 279 13.41 -12.76 -15.78
CA LEU A 279 14.78 -12.26 -15.63
C LEU A 279 14.98 -10.94 -16.39
N ASP A 280 14.46 -10.86 -17.61
CA ASP A 280 14.51 -9.64 -18.43
C ASP A 280 13.75 -8.50 -17.75
N PHE A 281 12.55 -8.80 -17.25
CA PHE A 281 11.75 -7.85 -16.48
C PHE A 281 12.50 -7.36 -15.23
N ALA A 282 13.07 -8.27 -14.44
CA ALA A 282 13.80 -7.91 -13.23
C ALA A 282 15.03 -7.03 -13.54
N TYR A 283 15.78 -7.37 -14.59
CA TYR A 283 16.95 -6.61 -15.01
C TYR A 283 16.58 -5.21 -15.49
N GLU A 284 15.63 -5.08 -16.43
CA GLU A 284 15.28 -3.78 -17.00
C GLU A 284 14.59 -2.86 -15.99
N VAL A 285 13.75 -3.39 -15.09
CA VAL A 285 13.18 -2.58 -13.99
C VAL A 285 14.29 -2.06 -13.07
N ALA A 286 15.23 -2.92 -12.66
CA ALA A 286 16.32 -2.51 -11.77
C ALA A 286 17.24 -1.47 -12.44
N LYS A 287 17.52 -1.63 -13.73
CA LYS A 287 18.32 -0.71 -14.54
C LYS A 287 17.63 0.65 -14.67
N ARG A 288 16.38 0.70 -15.15
CA ARG A 288 15.58 1.92 -15.29
C ARG A 288 15.43 2.65 -13.96
N PHE A 289 15.13 1.91 -12.88
CA PHE A 289 15.02 2.47 -11.54
C PHE A 289 16.35 3.10 -11.09
N SER A 290 17.47 2.41 -11.29
CA SER A 290 18.81 2.91 -10.93
C SER A 290 19.20 4.15 -11.73
N GLU A 291 18.85 4.22 -13.01
CA GLU A 291 19.10 5.38 -13.87
C GLU A 291 18.26 6.59 -13.45
N ALA A 292 16.98 6.38 -13.13
CA ALA A 292 16.06 7.43 -12.69
C ALA A 292 16.36 7.96 -11.28
N THR A 293 17.04 7.16 -10.44
CA THR A 293 17.35 7.51 -9.04
C THR A 293 18.82 7.86 -8.80
N ARG A 294 19.64 7.98 -9.85
CA ARG A 294 20.98 8.58 -9.77
C ARG A 294 20.87 10.06 -9.42
N ILE A 295 21.00 10.35 -8.12
CA ILE A 295 21.15 11.69 -7.54
C ILE A 295 22.63 11.97 -7.34
#